data_AF-A0A3N6HG26-F1
#
_entry.id   AF-A0A3N6HG26-F1
#
_cell.length_a   1.000
_cell.length_b   1.000
_cell.length_c   1.000
_cell.angle_alpha   90.00
_cell.angle_beta   90.00
_cell.angle_gamma   90.00
#
_symmetry.space_group_name_H-M   'P 1'
#
loop_
_entity.id
_entity.type
_entity.pdbx_description
1 polymer ?
#
loop_
_entity_poly.entity_id
_entity_poly.type
_entity_poly.pdbx_seq_one_letter_code
_entity_poly.pdbx_strand_id
1 'polypeptide(L)'
;MNAGLPPACQQRLMELHLDQVEPFRAAVRELGAPEPALTADLIAGMLHTALAAVENGTPLDTVTQRTLALVRRCLTPDGSTARAPEEGA
;
A
#
# COMPACT_ATOMS: atom_id res chain seq x y z
N MET A 1 -9.12 -0.11 18.61
CA MET A 1 -9.37 -0.90 19.84
C MET A 1 -8.10 -0.81 20.68
N ASN A 2 -8.11 -0.12 21.83
CA ASN A 2 -6.95 -0.12 22.72
C ASN A 2 -7.18 -1.23 23.75
N ALA A 3 -6.41 -2.32 23.68
CA ALA A 3 -6.61 -3.54 24.48
C ALA A 3 -6.26 -3.36 25.97
N GLY A 4 -6.27 -2.12 26.50
CA GLY A 4 -5.92 -1.81 27.88
C GLY A 4 -4.46 -2.12 28.22
N LEU A 5 -3.57 -2.16 27.23
CA LEU A 5 -2.18 -2.57 27.43
C LEU A 5 -1.40 -1.53 28.26
N PRO A 6 -0.42 -1.95 29.07
CA PRO A 6 0.50 -1.02 29.72
C PRO A 6 1.22 -0.11 28.70
N PRO A 7 1.58 1.14 29.05
CA PRO A 7 2.19 2.08 28.10
C PRO A 7 3.45 1.54 27.40
N ALA A 8 4.31 0.83 28.13
CA ALA A 8 5.51 0.21 27.57
C ALA A 8 5.18 -0.85 26.51
N CYS A 9 4.10 -1.62 26.70
CA CYS A 9 3.65 -2.60 25.71
C CYS A 9 3.09 -1.91 24.47
N GLN A 10 2.33 -0.81 24.63
CA GLN A 10 1.82 -0.03 23.49
C GLN A 10 2.97 0.57 22.68
N GLN A 11 3.97 1.14 23.35
CA GLN A 11 5.16 1.69 22.69
C GLN A 11 5.88 0.59 21.91
N ARG A 12 6.10 -0.57 22.52
CA ARG A 12 6.78 -1.68 21.85
C ARG A 12 6.02 -2.22 20.64
N LEU A 13 4.69 -2.27 20.71
CA LEU A 13 3.86 -2.65 19.56
C LEU A 13 3.97 -1.64 18.42
N MET A 14 4.04 -0.35 18.73
CA MET A 14 4.25 0.68 17.71
C MET A 14 5.61 0.53 17.03
N GLU A 15 6.68 0.33 17.81
CA GLU A 15 8.02 0.08 17.27
C GLU A 15 8.03 -1.12 16.33
N LEU A 16 7.46 -2.25 16.76
CA LEU A 16 7.37 -3.45 15.94
C LEU A 16 6.54 -3.24 14.67
N HIS A 17 5.44 -2.47 14.75
CA HIS A 17 4.64 -2.14 13.60
C HIS A 17 5.44 -1.31 12.58
N LEU A 18 6.19 -0.31 13.05
CA LEU A 18 7.04 0.51 12.19
C LEU A 18 8.12 -0.33 11.50
N ASP A 19 8.80 -1.19 12.25
CA ASP A 19 9.81 -2.12 11.71
C ASP A 19 9.19 -3.07 10.66
N GLN A 20 7.96 -3.54 10.91
CA GLN A 20 7.26 -4.46 10.01
C GLN A 20 6.87 -3.79 8.69
N VAL A 21 6.45 -2.51 8.71
CA VAL A 21 5.99 -1.82 7.49
C VAL A 21 7.13 -1.19 6.69
N GLU A 22 8.30 -1.00 7.30
CA GLU A 22 9.41 -0.30 6.65
C GLU A 22 9.91 -0.95 5.34
N PRO A 23 10.03 -2.29 5.22
CA PRO A 23 10.43 -2.91 3.96
C PRO A 23 9.48 -2.56 2.80
N PHE A 24 8.18 -2.49 3.09
CA PHE A 24 7.19 -2.07 2.09
C PHE A 24 7.35 -0.60 1.73
N ARG A 25 7.51 0.29 2.71
CA ARG A 25 7.75 1.72 2.47
C ARG A 25 9.04 1.96 1.67
N ALA A 26 10.09 1.20 1.93
CA ALA A 26 11.33 1.24 1.16
C ALA A 26 11.09 0.89 -0.31
N ALA A 27 10.40 -0.20 -0.59
CA ALA A 27 10.06 -0.60 -1.96
C ALA A 27 9.23 0.47 -2.69
N VAL A 28 8.25 1.10 -2.03
CA VAL A 28 7.45 2.18 -2.64
C VAL A 28 8.31 3.39 -2.99
N ARG A 29 9.29 3.75 -2.14
CA ARG A 29 10.25 4.83 -2.43
C ARG A 29 11.15 4.49 -3.62
N GLU A 30 11.66 3.27 -3.68
CA GLU A 30 12.52 2.81 -4.78
C GLU A 30 11.80 2.76 -6.12
N LEU A 31 10.49 2.49 -6.13
CA LEU A 31 9.66 2.49 -7.33
C LEU A 31 9.38 3.89 -7.89
N GLY A 32 9.73 4.96 -7.15
CA GLY A 32 9.53 6.34 -7.60
C GLY A 32 8.04 6.73 -7.69
N ALA A 33 7.18 6.12 -6.88
CA ALA A 33 5.77 6.46 -6.83
C ALA A 33 5.58 7.94 -6.42
N PRO A 34 4.53 8.63 -6.91
CA PRO A 34 4.17 9.95 -6.41
C PRO A 34 3.94 9.90 -4.90
N GLU A 35 4.46 10.90 -4.17
CA GLU A 35 4.32 11.03 -2.71
C GLU A 35 4.51 9.68 -1.97
N PRO A 36 5.71 9.05 -2.02
CA PRO A 36 5.90 7.64 -1.66
C PRO A 36 5.37 7.24 -0.29
N ALA A 37 5.50 8.12 0.71
CA ALA A 37 5.02 7.87 2.06
C ALA A 37 3.48 7.80 2.12
N LEU A 38 2.80 8.79 1.52
CA LEU A 38 1.34 8.83 1.45
C LEU A 38 0.81 7.65 0.62
N THR A 39 1.44 7.35 -0.51
CA THR A 39 1.09 6.20 -1.35
C THR A 39 1.21 4.88 -0.59
N ALA A 40 2.28 4.68 0.20
CA ALA A 40 2.43 3.50 1.03
C ALA A 40 1.33 3.39 2.10
N ASP A 41 1.00 4.49 2.79
CA ASP A 41 -0.03 4.50 3.82
C ASP A 41 -1.44 4.22 3.25
N LEU A 42 -1.75 4.77 2.07
CA LEU A 42 -2.99 4.47 1.35
C LEU A 42 -3.08 2.99 0.93
N ILE A 43 -1.99 2.42 0.43
CA ILE A 43 -1.93 0.99 0.12
C ILE A 43 -2.13 0.14 1.38
N ALA A 44 -1.53 0.50 2.51
CA ALA A 44 -1.74 -0.19 3.78
C ALA A 44 -3.23 -0.17 4.19
N GLY A 45 -3.93 0.95 3.99
CA GLY A 45 -5.38 1.05 4.17
C GLY A 45 -6.18 0.09 3.26
N MET A 46 -5.79 -0.04 2.00
CA MET A 46 -6.38 -1.01 1.08
C MET A 46 -6.15 -2.46 1.54
N LEU A 47 -4.96 -2.79 2.02
CA LEU A 47 -4.63 -4.13 2.53
C LEU A 47 -5.45 -4.50 3.77
N HIS A 48 -5.64 -3.57 4.71
CA HIS A 48 -6.53 -3.78 5.86
C HIS A 48 -7.98 -4.05 5.42
N THR A 49 -8.46 -3.32 4.41
CA THR A 49 -9.82 -3.53 3.86
C THR A 49 -9.95 -4.87 3.14
N ALA A 50 -8.92 -5.26 2.40
CA ALA A 50 -8.85 -6.57 1.74
C ALA A 50 -8.91 -7.71 2.77
N LEU A 51 -8.15 -7.60 3.86
CA LEU A 51 -8.17 -8.57 4.95
C LEU A 51 -9.58 -8.70 5.55
N ALA A 52 -10.22 -7.58 5.89
CA ALA A 52 -11.59 -7.58 6.41
C ALA A 52 -12.59 -8.20 5.42
N ALA A 53 -12.41 -8.02 4.11
CA ALA A 53 -13.28 -8.63 3.10
C ALA A 53 -13.16 -10.17 3.10
N VAL A 54 -11.95 -10.70 3.27
CA VAL A 54 -11.71 -12.15 3.41
C VAL A 54 -12.33 -12.68 4.70
N GLU A 55 -12.14 -11.98 5.82
CA GLU A 55 -12.75 -12.34 7.12
C GLU A 55 -14.28 -12.38 7.05
N ASN A 56 -14.89 -11.52 6.23
CA ASN A 56 -16.33 -11.48 5.99
C ASN A 56 -16.82 -12.47 4.91
N GLY A 57 -15.96 -13.39 4.45
CA GLY A 57 -16.34 -14.49 3.56
C GLY A 57 -16.19 -14.20 2.06
N THR A 58 -15.58 -13.08 1.66
CA THR A 58 -15.23 -12.88 0.25
C THR A 58 -14.11 -13.86 -0.14
N PRO A 59 -14.20 -14.56 -1.29
CA PRO A 59 -13.17 -15.51 -1.69
C PRO A 59 -11.77 -14.89 -1.76
N LEU A 60 -10.79 -15.56 -1.14
CA LEU A 60 -9.40 -15.09 -1.03
C LEU A 60 -8.79 -14.76 -2.39
N ASP A 61 -9.00 -15.61 -3.39
CA ASP A 61 -8.45 -15.41 -4.74
C ASP A 61 -9.01 -14.13 -5.38
N THR A 62 -10.31 -13.89 -5.24
CA THR A 62 -10.98 -12.68 -5.75
C THR A 62 -10.41 -11.43 -5.09
N VAL A 63 -10.27 -11.44 -3.76
CA VAL A 63 -9.70 -10.30 -3.02
C VAL A 63 -8.24 -10.07 -3.40
N THR A 64 -7.45 -11.12 -3.48
CA THR A 64 -6.01 -11.06 -3.82
C THR A 64 -5.81 -10.46 -5.21
N GLN A 65 -6.53 -10.97 -6.22
CA GLN A 65 -6.42 -10.48 -7.59
C GLN A 65 -6.84 -9.01 -7.70
N ARG A 66 -7.94 -8.62 -7.04
CA ARG A 66 -8.42 -7.24 -7.06
C ARG A 66 -7.44 -6.29 -6.37
N THR A 67 -6.92 -6.70 -5.22
CA THR A 67 -5.96 -5.92 -4.44
C THR A 67 -4.67 -5.69 -5.22
N LEU A 68 -4.10 -6.75 -5.82
CA LEU A 68 -2.91 -6.63 -6.66
C LEU A 68 -3.11 -5.67 -7.84
N ALA A 69 -4.27 -5.73 -8.50
CA ALA A 69 -4.58 -4.84 -9.61
C ALA A 69 -4.63 -3.36 -9.17
N LEU A 70 -5.18 -3.07 -7.98
CA LEU A 70 -5.24 -1.71 -7.43
C LEU A 70 -3.86 -1.22 -6.98
N VAL A 71 -3.12 -2.04 -6.22
CA VAL A 71 -1.76 -1.72 -5.77
C VAL A 71 -0.85 -1.40 -6.94
N ARG A 72 -0.87 -2.22 -8.00
CA ARG A 72 -0.06 -1.96 -9.20
C ARG A 72 -0.38 -0.61 -9.81
N ARG A 73 -1.66 -0.20 -9.88
CA ARG A 73 -2.04 1.12 -10.42
C ARG A 73 -1.53 2.28 -9.57
N CYS A 74 -1.49 2.12 -8.24
CA CYS A 74 -0.94 3.13 -7.34
C CYS A 74 0.58 3.26 -7.43
N LEU A 75 1.27 2.18 -7.83
CA LEU A 75 2.73 2.12 -7.92
C LEU A 75 3.27 2.45 -9.30
N THR A 76 2.42 2.43 -10.33
CA THR A 76 2.82 2.93 -11.65
C THR A 76 3.12 4.41 -11.48
N PRO A 77 4.36 4.88 -11.75
CA PRO A 77 4.63 6.30 -11.86
C PRO A 77 3.63 6.91 -12.84
N ASP A 78 3.29 8.19 -12.69
CA ASP A 78 2.60 8.93 -13.76
C ASP A 78 3.52 8.96 -14.98
N GLY A 79 3.47 7.89 -15.76
CA GLY A 79 4.17 7.76 -17.01
C GLY A 79 3.49 8.68 -17.99
N SER A 80 4.31 9.42 -18.71
CA SER A 80 4.02 9.68 -20.12
C SER A 80 2.93 10.71 -20.42
N THR A 81 3.22 11.98 -20.13
CA THR A 81 3.12 13.00 -21.20
C THR A 81 4.36 12.94 -22.12
N ALA A 82 4.88 11.75 -22.41
CA ALA A 82 5.82 11.57 -23.50
C ALA A 82 5.02 11.77 -24.79
N ARG A 83 5.05 13.03 -25.23
CA ARG A 83 4.67 13.60 -26.52
C ARG A 83 4.35 12.53 -27.56
N ALA A 84 3.13 12.57 -28.11
CA ALA A 84 2.81 11.89 -29.35
C ALA A 84 3.91 12.17 -30.39
N PRO A 85 4.27 11.21 -31.27
CA PRO A 85 5.13 11.53 -32.38
C PRO A 85 4.40 12.62 -33.18
N GLU A 86 5.01 13.79 -33.31
CA GLU A 86 4.57 14.76 -34.32
C GLU A 86 4.86 14.12 -35.68
N GLU A 87 3.88 13.40 -36.20
CA GLU A 87 3.76 13.17 -37.63
C GLU A 87 3.50 14.53 -38.29
N GLY A 88 4.50 15.03 -39.02
CA GLY A 88 4.27 15.95 -40.14
C GLY A 88 5.18 17.18 -40.17
N ALA A 89 6.19 17.15 -41.05
CA ALA A 89 6.18 17.86 -42.33
C ALA A 89 7.43 17.51 -43.16
#